data_AF-A0A6P2BWT6-F1
#
_entry.id   AF-A0A6P2BWT6-F1
#
_cell.length_a   1.000
_cell.length_b   1.000
_cell.length_c   1.000
_cell.angle_alpha   90.00
_cell.angle_beta   90.00
_cell.angle_gamma   90.00
#
_symmetry.space_group_name_H-M   'P 1'
#
loop_
_entity.id
_entity.type
_entity.pdbx_description
1 polymer ?
#
loop_
_entity_poly.entity_id
_entity_poly.type
_entity_poly.pdbx_seq_one_letter_code
_entity_poly.pdbx_strand_id
1 'polypeptide(L)'
;MRLADTPAAVRAGGDAEAVPAGQGAAADGVGSAATDSAAFAAAVAALEAARDAVTEVRDDLEIEDWPAPKRLAPYAIAFEATAYRDGQEAGSAKLMLLHDPAGHESWTSTFRVVVQVHADVEEEMAADPMLGEVGWSWLTDALDLHAPGYGAPSGTVTRVITEGYGGKADEPPSTAFELRGSWCPDGEQLDDEIGGAIFAWCDLLAAAAGLPAQPPGTRMLGRRGQHGAGQHGAGQHGAGQRGRRRQ
;
A
#
# COMPACT_ATOMS: atom_id res chain seq x y z
N MET A 1 -18.95 -36.89 10.40
CA MET A 1 -17.57 -37.44 10.45
C MET A 1 -16.81 -36.81 9.30
N ARG A 2 -15.93 -35.85 9.66
CA ARG A 2 -14.97 -35.01 8.89
C ARG A 2 -15.04 -34.94 7.35
N LEU A 3 -15.34 -33.73 6.87
CA LEU A 3 -14.95 -33.20 5.55
C LEU A 3 -13.42 -33.18 5.45
N ALA A 4 -12.90 -33.67 4.32
CA ALA A 4 -11.49 -33.59 3.98
C ALA A 4 -11.30 -32.55 2.86
N ASP A 5 -10.59 -31.50 3.24
CA ASP A 5 -9.96 -30.49 2.39
C ASP A 5 -9.09 -31.15 1.30
N THR A 6 -9.15 -30.66 0.06
CA THR A 6 -8.24 -31.08 -1.03
C THR A 6 -7.64 -29.83 -1.68
N PRO A 7 -6.29 -29.76 -1.82
CA PRO A 7 -5.59 -28.50 -2.04
C PRO A 7 -5.56 -28.05 -3.50
N ALA A 8 -5.37 -26.73 -3.67
CA ALA A 8 -5.15 -26.05 -4.94
C ALA A 8 -3.82 -26.46 -5.61
N ALA A 9 -3.83 -26.45 -6.94
CA ALA A 9 -2.75 -26.89 -7.80
C ALA A 9 -1.55 -25.92 -7.81
N VAL A 10 -0.37 -26.46 -7.47
CA VAL A 10 0.94 -25.83 -7.71
C VAL A 10 1.22 -25.79 -9.21
N ARG A 11 1.57 -24.61 -9.75
CA ARG A 11 2.15 -24.47 -11.09
C ARG A 11 3.62 -24.06 -11.02
N ALA A 12 4.38 -24.68 -11.92
CA ALA A 12 5.83 -24.76 -11.96
C ALA A 12 6.53 -23.42 -12.27
N GLY A 13 7.73 -23.29 -11.68
CA GLY A 13 8.64 -22.16 -11.86
C GLY A 13 9.29 -22.09 -13.24
N GLY A 14 9.61 -20.87 -13.63
CA GLY A 14 10.57 -20.55 -14.69
C GLY A 14 11.81 -19.95 -14.04
N ASP A 15 12.96 -20.55 -14.31
CA ASP A 15 14.27 -20.16 -13.81
C ASP A 15 14.78 -18.90 -14.54
N ALA A 16 15.12 -17.85 -13.78
CA ALA A 16 15.87 -16.71 -14.27
C ALA A 16 17.33 -16.87 -13.81
N GLU A 17 18.22 -17.04 -14.78
CA GLU A 17 19.65 -17.27 -14.63
C GLU A 17 20.36 -16.01 -14.10
N ALA A 18 21.09 -16.16 -13.00
CA ALA A 18 21.86 -15.10 -12.34
C ALA A 18 23.27 -14.97 -12.93
N VAL A 19 23.69 -13.75 -13.25
CA VAL A 19 25.05 -13.41 -13.70
C VAL A 19 25.83 -12.77 -12.53
N PRO A 20 27.11 -13.12 -12.27
CA PRO A 20 27.79 -12.71 -11.03
C PRO A 20 28.35 -11.29 -11.10
N ALA A 21 28.12 -10.52 -10.02
CA ALA A 21 28.67 -9.19 -9.78
C ALA A 21 30.14 -9.24 -9.32
N GLY A 22 30.98 -8.40 -9.92
CA GLY A 22 32.38 -8.19 -9.56
C GLY A 22 32.55 -7.36 -8.28
N GLN A 23 33.56 -7.71 -7.48
CA GLN A 23 33.91 -7.12 -6.20
C GLN A 23 34.57 -5.74 -6.31
N GLY A 24 34.17 -4.80 -5.46
CA GLY A 24 34.82 -3.51 -5.26
C GLY A 24 34.67 -2.96 -3.82
N ALA A 25 35.79 -3.02 -3.08
CA ALA A 25 36.24 -2.23 -1.92
C ALA A 25 35.24 -1.77 -0.82
N ALA A 26 35.41 -2.36 0.37
CA ALA A 26 34.79 -1.96 1.62
C ALA A 26 35.61 -0.90 2.36
N ALA A 27 35.01 0.26 2.66
CA ALA A 27 35.43 1.16 3.74
C ALA A 27 34.35 2.23 4.07
N ASP A 28 33.10 1.84 4.36
CA ASP A 28 32.06 2.72 5.00
C ASP A 28 30.89 1.93 5.64
N GLY A 29 31.07 0.62 5.86
CA GLY A 29 29.94 -0.33 6.00
C GLY A 29 29.06 -0.22 7.24
N VAL A 30 29.52 0.40 8.33
CA VAL A 30 28.72 0.49 9.58
C VAL A 30 27.79 1.71 9.58
N GLY A 31 28.23 2.83 8.98
CA GLY A 31 27.43 4.05 8.85
C GLY A 31 26.36 3.93 7.74
N SER A 32 26.70 3.28 6.63
CA SER A 32 25.76 3.04 5.52
C SER A 32 24.62 2.12 5.95
N ALA A 33 24.91 0.95 6.53
CA ALA A 33 23.88 -0.02 6.92
C ALA A 33 22.90 0.53 7.97
N ALA A 34 23.36 1.37 8.91
CA ALA A 34 22.50 2.03 9.88
C ALA A 34 21.59 3.09 9.22
N THR A 35 22.11 3.80 8.22
CA THR A 35 21.34 4.79 7.44
C THR A 35 20.30 4.09 6.57
N ASP A 36 20.67 2.98 5.93
CA ASP A 36 19.78 2.18 5.07
C ASP A 36 18.61 1.58 5.87
N SER A 37 18.91 1.06 7.07
CA SER A 37 17.88 0.58 7.99
C SER A 37 16.98 1.72 8.49
N ALA A 38 17.51 2.93 8.68
CA ALA A 38 16.73 4.09 9.10
C ALA A 38 15.80 4.59 7.98
N ALA A 39 16.28 4.61 6.73
CA ALA A 39 15.48 4.96 5.56
C ALA A 39 14.31 3.98 5.38
N PHE A 40 14.57 2.68 5.50
CA PHE A 40 13.51 1.68 5.45
C PHE A 40 12.51 1.83 6.61
N ALA A 41 12.98 2.11 7.84
CA ALA A 41 12.10 2.33 8.98
C ALA A 41 11.20 3.56 8.82
N ALA A 42 11.71 4.66 8.22
CA ALA A 42 10.90 5.83 7.90
C ALA A 42 9.82 5.52 6.86
N ALA A 43 10.18 4.79 5.81
CA ALA A 43 9.24 4.33 4.79
C ALA A 43 8.13 3.43 5.37
N VAL A 44 8.49 2.50 6.26
CA VAL A 44 7.51 1.66 6.99
C VAL A 44 6.56 2.53 7.80
N ALA A 45 7.07 3.50 8.56
CA ALA A 45 6.24 4.39 9.36
C ALA A 45 5.28 5.22 8.50
N ALA A 46 5.71 5.65 7.30
CA ALA A 46 4.85 6.36 6.35
C ALA A 46 3.70 5.47 5.83
N LEU A 47 3.99 4.21 5.48
CA LEU A 47 2.96 3.25 5.07
C LEU A 47 1.97 2.95 6.20
N GLU A 48 2.45 2.70 7.41
CA GLU A 48 1.59 2.40 8.56
C GLU A 48 0.69 3.59 8.90
N ALA A 49 1.22 4.82 8.88
CA ALA A 49 0.43 6.02 9.10
C ALA A 49 -0.65 6.21 8.02
N ALA A 50 -0.34 5.91 6.76
CA ALA A 50 -1.30 5.97 5.67
C ALA A 50 -2.37 4.87 5.76
N ARG A 51 -1.97 3.64 6.14
CA ARG A 51 -2.90 2.53 6.42
C ARG A 51 -3.89 2.93 7.49
N ASP A 52 -3.39 3.40 8.63
CA ASP A 52 -4.22 3.79 9.76
C ASP A 52 -5.21 4.89 9.34
N ALA A 53 -4.75 5.90 8.60
CA ALA A 53 -5.60 6.96 8.06
C ALA A 53 -6.71 6.44 7.11
N VAL A 54 -6.44 5.42 6.29
CA VAL A 54 -7.47 4.78 5.46
C VAL A 54 -8.50 4.06 6.34
N THR A 55 -8.05 3.25 7.30
CA THR A 55 -8.95 2.47 8.17
C THR A 55 -9.81 3.34 9.08
N GLU A 56 -9.42 4.58 9.35
CA GLU A 56 -10.24 5.54 10.10
C GLU A 56 -11.46 6.05 9.32
N VAL A 57 -11.40 6.03 7.98
CA VAL A 57 -12.43 6.63 7.11
C VAL A 57 -13.20 5.61 6.27
N ARG A 58 -12.66 4.41 6.10
CA ARG A 58 -13.21 3.35 5.24
C ARG A 58 -13.54 2.13 6.10
N ASP A 59 -14.82 1.84 6.21
CA ASP A 59 -15.35 0.62 6.84
C ASP A 59 -15.61 -0.51 5.83
N ASP A 60 -15.44 -0.22 4.53
CA ASP A 60 -15.57 -1.15 3.40
C ASP A 60 -14.24 -1.83 3.02
N LEU A 61 -13.14 -1.48 3.70
CA LEU A 61 -11.83 -2.12 3.58
C LEU A 61 -11.32 -2.60 4.93
N GLU A 62 -10.75 -3.80 4.95
CA GLU A 62 -9.93 -4.32 6.04
C GLU A 62 -8.49 -4.42 5.55
N ILE A 63 -7.51 -3.91 6.32
CA ILE A 63 -6.09 -3.94 5.95
C ILE A 63 -5.29 -4.54 7.10
N GLU A 64 -4.48 -5.55 6.79
CA GLU A 64 -3.70 -6.30 7.77
C GLU A 64 -2.23 -6.46 7.32
N ASP A 65 -1.35 -6.76 8.28
CA ASP A 65 0.04 -7.09 7.99
C ASP A 65 0.14 -8.44 7.26
N TRP A 66 0.96 -8.50 6.22
CA TRP A 66 1.20 -9.73 5.45
C TRP A 66 2.69 -10.11 5.42
N PRO A 67 3.05 -11.40 5.46
CA PRO A 67 4.45 -11.80 5.35
C PRO A 67 5.08 -11.37 4.01
N ALA A 68 6.08 -10.49 4.08
CA ALA A 68 6.80 -10.03 2.90
C ALA A 68 7.62 -11.17 2.23
N PRO A 69 7.70 -11.20 0.88
CA PRO A 69 8.52 -12.18 0.18
C PRO A 69 10.01 -12.02 0.50
N LYS A 70 10.64 -13.08 0.99
CA LYS A 70 12.03 -13.04 1.53
C LYS A 70 13.16 -12.93 0.50
N ARG A 71 12.86 -12.99 -0.80
CA ARG A 71 13.87 -13.12 -1.87
C ARG A 71 13.85 -12.00 -2.91
N LEU A 72 13.02 -10.98 -2.71
CA LEU A 72 12.89 -9.89 -3.69
C LEU A 72 13.81 -8.71 -3.41
N ALA A 73 14.11 -8.43 -2.14
CA ALA A 73 15.00 -7.36 -1.72
C ALA A 73 15.55 -7.63 -0.30
N PRO A 74 16.65 -6.97 0.11
CA PRO A 74 17.19 -7.08 1.47
C PRO A 74 16.20 -6.65 2.56
N TYR A 75 15.39 -5.63 2.27
CA TYR A 75 14.34 -5.14 3.17
C TYR A 75 12.99 -5.17 2.45
N ALA A 76 11.96 -5.64 3.14
CA ALA A 76 10.61 -5.68 2.62
C ALA A 76 9.55 -5.66 3.73
N ILE A 77 8.42 -5.02 3.44
CA ILE A 77 7.19 -5.07 4.23
C ILE A 77 6.02 -5.32 3.28
N ALA A 78 4.94 -5.94 3.78
CA ALA A 78 3.76 -6.18 2.97
C ALA A 78 2.48 -6.04 3.79
N PHE A 79 1.42 -5.66 3.10
CA PHE A 79 0.06 -5.60 3.61
C PHE A 79 -0.87 -6.39 2.67
N GLU A 80 -1.93 -6.92 3.25
CA GLU A 80 -3.08 -7.46 2.52
C GLU A 80 -4.29 -6.61 2.83
N ALA A 81 -5.16 -6.41 1.84
CA ALA A 81 -6.44 -5.75 2.04
C ALA A 81 -7.57 -6.59 1.47
N THR A 82 -8.72 -6.55 2.13
CA THR A 82 -9.96 -7.18 1.70
C THR A 82 -11.03 -6.10 1.55
N ALA A 83 -11.69 -6.09 0.40
CA ALA A 83 -12.78 -5.17 0.10
C ALA A 83 -14.14 -5.86 0.32
N TYR A 84 -15.07 -5.16 0.97
CA TYR A 84 -16.40 -5.66 1.27
C TYR A 84 -17.47 -4.83 0.57
N ARG A 85 -18.27 -5.47 -0.29
CA ARG A 85 -19.45 -4.88 -0.93
C ARG A 85 -20.70 -5.55 -0.35
N ASP A 86 -21.59 -4.76 0.23
CA ASP A 86 -22.80 -5.26 0.91
C ASP A 86 -22.51 -6.34 1.97
N GLY A 87 -21.37 -6.21 2.67
CA GLY A 87 -20.91 -7.14 3.69
C GLY A 87 -20.41 -8.48 3.16
N GLN A 88 -20.21 -8.63 1.85
CA GLN A 88 -19.58 -9.79 1.22
C GLN A 88 -18.22 -9.39 0.64
N GLU A 89 -17.26 -10.31 0.69
CA GLU A 89 -15.95 -10.11 0.08
C GLU A 89 -16.13 -9.88 -1.43
N ALA A 90 -15.61 -8.77 -1.92
CA ALA A 90 -15.71 -8.33 -3.32
C ALA A 90 -14.35 -8.29 -4.02
N GLY A 91 -13.26 -8.36 -3.25
CA GLY A 91 -11.91 -8.43 -3.77
C GLY A 91 -10.87 -8.44 -2.66
N SER A 92 -9.67 -8.83 -3.04
CA SER A 92 -8.48 -8.81 -2.19
C SER A 92 -7.32 -8.16 -2.92
N ALA A 93 -6.39 -7.62 -2.16
CA ALA A 93 -5.19 -7.03 -2.71
C ALA A 93 -3.99 -7.23 -1.80
N LYS A 94 -2.80 -7.16 -2.39
CA LYS A 94 -1.52 -7.16 -1.69
C LYS A 94 -0.70 -5.98 -2.14
N LEU A 95 -0.06 -5.32 -1.18
CA LEU A 95 0.96 -4.32 -1.42
C LEU A 95 2.25 -4.76 -0.75
N MET A 96 3.36 -4.64 -1.46
CA MET A 96 4.70 -4.92 -0.95
C MET A 96 5.58 -3.70 -1.25
N LEU A 97 6.25 -3.19 -0.22
CA LEU A 97 7.34 -2.25 -0.38
C LEU A 97 8.66 -3.01 -0.27
N LEU A 98 9.47 -2.88 -1.30
CA LEU A 98 10.81 -3.44 -1.41
C LEU A 98 11.83 -2.32 -1.31
N HIS A 99 12.94 -2.57 -0.63
CA HIS A 99 14.06 -1.63 -0.55
C HIS A 99 15.39 -2.36 -0.73
N ASP A 100 16.15 -1.91 -1.74
CA ASP A 100 17.52 -2.33 -1.99
C ASP A 100 18.43 -1.08 -1.98
N PRO A 101 19.18 -0.85 -0.88
CA PRO A 101 20.07 0.30 -0.78
C PRO A 101 21.22 0.29 -1.80
N ALA A 102 21.58 -0.88 -2.33
CA ALA A 102 22.58 -0.99 -3.39
C ALA A 102 22.00 -0.57 -4.77
N GLY A 103 20.68 -0.38 -4.85
CA GLY A 103 19.95 -0.14 -6.08
C GLY A 103 19.75 -1.42 -6.91
N HIS A 104 18.86 -1.35 -7.88
CA HIS A 104 18.55 -2.44 -8.80
C HIS A 104 18.45 -1.91 -10.23
N GLU A 105 18.99 -2.62 -11.22
CA GLU A 105 19.11 -2.13 -12.60
C GLU A 105 17.78 -1.76 -13.28
N SER A 106 16.69 -2.42 -12.84
CA SER A 106 15.34 -2.23 -13.38
C SER A 106 14.50 -1.25 -12.55
N TRP A 107 15.09 -0.56 -11.58
CA TRP A 107 14.43 0.37 -10.66
C TRP A 107 15.01 1.77 -10.86
N THR A 108 14.16 2.79 -10.78
CA THR A 108 14.59 4.19 -10.91
C THR A 108 14.94 4.83 -9.57
N SER A 109 14.63 4.16 -8.45
CA SER A 109 15.11 4.47 -7.09
C SER A 109 15.52 3.21 -6.32
N THR A 110 15.89 3.38 -5.04
CA THR A 110 16.21 2.27 -4.12
C THR A 110 14.96 1.56 -3.59
N PHE A 111 13.77 2.09 -3.86
CA PHE A 111 12.50 1.51 -3.45
C PHE A 111 11.69 1.03 -4.65
N ARG A 112 10.93 -0.05 -4.44
CA ARG A 112 9.93 -0.50 -5.40
C ARG A 112 8.67 -0.94 -4.68
N VAL A 113 7.55 -0.43 -5.15
CA VAL A 113 6.23 -0.92 -4.73
C VAL A 113 5.78 -1.98 -5.72
N VAL A 114 5.22 -3.07 -5.21
CA VAL A 114 4.59 -4.13 -6.00
C VAL A 114 3.20 -4.35 -5.45
N VAL A 115 2.19 -4.35 -6.34
CA VAL A 115 0.80 -4.60 -5.99
C VAL A 115 0.22 -5.77 -6.77
N GLN A 116 -0.71 -6.46 -6.12
CA GLN A 116 -1.59 -7.45 -6.72
C GLN A 116 -3.02 -7.13 -6.29
N VAL A 117 -3.96 -7.15 -7.22
CA VAL A 117 -5.39 -6.95 -6.94
C VAL A 117 -6.15 -8.05 -7.65
N HIS A 118 -7.11 -8.64 -6.95
CA HIS A 118 -8.07 -9.59 -7.47
C HIS A 118 -9.46 -9.13 -7.02
N ALA A 119 -10.41 -9.00 -7.93
CA ALA A 119 -11.77 -8.61 -7.60
C ALA A 119 -12.79 -9.34 -8.46
N ASP A 120 -13.91 -9.72 -7.84
CA ASP A 120 -15.05 -10.26 -8.57
C ASP A 120 -15.71 -9.13 -9.35
N VAL A 121 -15.89 -9.35 -10.65
CA VAL A 121 -16.51 -8.36 -11.56
C VAL A 121 -17.71 -8.97 -12.25
N GLU A 122 -18.64 -8.11 -12.68
CA GLU A 122 -19.81 -8.53 -13.45
C GLU A 122 -19.41 -9.06 -14.83
N GLU A 123 -20.20 -9.99 -15.38
CA GLU A 123 -19.94 -10.62 -16.68
C GLU A 123 -19.83 -9.58 -17.82
N GLU A 124 -20.67 -8.54 -17.78
CA GLU A 124 -20.62 -7.44 -18.75
C GLU A 124 -19.29 -6.69 -18.72
N MET A 125 -18.74 -6.44 -17.52
CA MET A 125 -17.42 -5.83 -17.38
C MET A 125 -16.32 -6.75 -17.91
N ALA A 126 -16.36 -8.04 -17.59
CA ALA A 126 -15.35 -9.00 -18.05
C ALA A 126 -15.35 -9.18 -19.58
N ALA A 127 -16.54 -9.08 -20.20
CA ALA A 127 -16.72 -9.14 -21.64
C ALA A 127 -16.25 -7.87 -22.39
N ASP A 128 -16.12 -6.74 -21.70
CA ASP A 128 -15.70 -5.47 -22.32
C ASP A 128 -14.24 -5.54 -22.80
N PRO A 129 -13.96 -5.42 -24.12
CA PRO A 129 -12.60 -5.40 -24.67
C PRO A 129 -11.69 -4.30 -24.09
N MET A 130 -12.23 -3.27 -23.46
CA MET A 130 -11.49 -2.15 -22.87
C MET A 130 -11.12 -2.34 -21.39
N LEU A 131 -11.63 -3.36 -20.70
CA LEU A 131 -11.37 -3.57 -19.26
C LEU A 131 -9.87 -3.62 -18.91
N GLY A 132 -9.03 -4.05 -19.86
CA GLY A 132 -7.58 -4.02 -19.69
C GLY A 132 -7.01 -2.61 -19.53
N GLU A 133 -7.41 -1.70 -20.42
CA GLU A 133 -6.93 -0.31 -20.44
C GLU A 133 -7.56 0.50 -19.30
N VAL A 134 -8.85 0.31 -19.04
CA VAL A 134 -9.57 0.94 -17.92
C VAL A 134 -9.00 0.46 -16.58
N GLY A 135 -8.75 -0.84 -16.45
CA GLY A 135 -8.15 -1.40 -15.24
C GLY A 135 -6.75 -0.86 -14.96
N TRP A 136 -5.98 -0.62 -16.01
CA TRP A 136 -4.67 0.03 -15.89
C TRP A 136 -4.82 1.50 -15.49
N SER A 137 -5.79 2.22 -16.06
CA SER A 137 -6.03 3.62 -15.71
C SER A 137 -6.44 3.79 -14.26
N TRP A 138 -7.18 2.85 -13.66
CA TRP A 138 -7.46 2.89 -12.21
C TRP A 138 -6.20 2.95 -11.36
N LEU A 139 -5.13 2.24 -11.74
CA LEU A 139 -3.85 2.34 -11.03
C LEU A 139 -3.17 3.69 -11.30
N THR A 140 -3.04 4.09 -12.57
CA THR A 140 -2.29 5.32 -12.89
C THR A 140 -2.98 6.57 -12.39
N ASP A 141 -4.31 6.66 -12.48
CA ASP A 141 -5.08 7.80 -11.98
C ASP A 141 -4.97 7.90 -10.44
N ALA A 142 -4.97 6.75 -9.76
CA ALA A 142 -4.78 6.71 -8.31
C ALA A 142 -3.35 7.10 -7.90
N LEU A 143 -2.34 6.73 -8.68
CA LEU A 143 -0.96 7.17 -8.48
C LEU A 143 -0.81 8.68 -8.73
N ASP A 144 -1.34 9.20 -9.83
CA ASP A 144 -1.32 10.63 -10.14
C ASP A 144 -1.97 11.47 -9.03
N LEU A 145 -2.97 10.92 -8.34
CA LEU A 145 -3.65 11.58 -7.24
C LEU A 145 -2.88 11.54 -5.91
N HIS A 146 -2.21 10.42 -5.60
CA HIS A 146 -1.69 10.17 -4.25
C HIS A 146 -0.18 10.08 -4.15
N ALA A 147 0.50 9.66 -5.21
CA ALA A 147 1.94 9.46 -5.29
C ALA A 147 2.48 9.87 -6.68
N PRO A 148 2.32 11.14 -7.09
CA PRO A 148 2.61 11.60 -8.45
C PRO A 148 4.11 11.57 -8.80
N GLY A 149 4.99 11.40 -7.82
CA GLY A 149 6.42 11.24 -8.01
C GLY A 149 6.82 9.82 -8.44
N TYR A 150 5.89 8.97 -8.87
CA TYR A 150 6.20 7.60 -9.28
C TYR A 150 6.93 7.51 -10.62
N GLY A 151 7.89 6.58 -10.70
CA GLY A 151 8.65 6.25 -11.89
C GLY A 151 8.51 4.79 -12.29
N ALA A 152 8.87 4.51 -13.54
CA ALA A 152 8.90 3.18 -14.15
C ALA A 152 7.66 2.29 -13.85
N PRO A 153 6.41 2.78 -14.05
CA PRO A 153 5.23 1.97 -13.85
C PRO A 153 5.20 0.80 -14.83
N SER A 154 4.90 -0.40 -14.34
CA SER A 154 4.84 -1.61 -15.14
C SER A 154 3.89 -2.62 -14.53
N GLY A 155 3.16 -3.35 -15.37
CA GLY A 155 2.20 -4.33 -14.88
C GLY A 155 1.44 -5.06 -15.98
N THR A 156 0.47 -5.85 -15.53
CA THR A 156 -0.46 -6.60 -16.37
C THR A 156 -1.86 -6.50 -15.77
N VAL A 157 -2.85 -6.38 -16.64
CA VAL A 157 -4.27 -6.58 -16.31
C VAL A 157 -4.74 -7.85 -16.99
N THR A 158 -5.38 -8.74 -16.24
CA THR A 158 -5.89 -10.03 -16.70
C THR A 158 -7.37 -10.13 -16.39
N ARG A 159 -8.14 -10.61 -17.36
CA ARG A 159 -9.55 -10.98 -17.17
C ARG A 159 -9.62 -12.48 -17.00
N VAL A 160 -10.31 -12.90 -15.95
CA VAL A 160 -10.49 -14.31 -15.64
C VAL A 160 -11.95 -14.65 -15.89
N ILE A 161 -12.19 -15.67 -16.71
CA ILE A 161 -13.51 -16.26 -16.92
C ILE A 161 -13.35 -17.74 -16.54
N THR A 162 -14.14 -18.17 -15.57
CA THR A 162 -14.16 -19.56 -15.11
C THR A 162 -15.50 -20.16 -15.46
N GLU A 163 -15.48 -21.20 -16.30
CA GLU A 163 -16.65 -21.98 -16.67
C GLU A 163 -16.52 -23.41 -16.14
N GLY A 164 -17.63 -23.91 -15.58
CA GLY A 164 -17.70 -25.28 -15.06
C GLY A 164 -17.94 -26.30 -16.18
N TYR A 165 -17.19 -27.41 -16.15
CA TYR A 165 -17.37 -28.55 -17.05
C TYR A 165 -17.44 -29.86 -16.26
N GLY A 166 -18.09 -30.88 -16.82
CA GLY A 166 -18.23 -32.19 -16.17
C GLY A 166 -18.99 -32.10 -14.85
N GLY A 167 -18.35 -32.49 -13.74
CA GLY A 167 -18.97 -32.44 -12.40
C GLY A 167 -19.28 -31.03 -11.88
N LYS A 168 -18.82 -29.98 -12.59
CA LYS A 168 -19.09 -28.57 -12.30
C LYS A 168 -20.02 -27.91 -13.32
N ALA A 169 -20.60 -28.67 -14.25
CA ALA A 169 -21.38 -28.10 -15.35
C ALA A 169 -22.62 -27.30 -14.90
N ASP A 170 -23.11 -27.57 -13.68
CA ASP A 170 -24.23 -26.85 -13.08
C ASP A 170 -23.79 -25.61 -12.26
N GLU A 171 -22.48 -25.36 -12.11
CA GLU A 171 -21.96 -24.14 -11.47
C GLU A 171 -22.08 -22.96 -12.46
N PRO A 172 -22.61 -21.80 -12.04
CA PRO A 172 -22.64 -20.62 -12.89
C PRO A 172 -21.19 -20.16 -13.23
N PRO A 173 -20.96 -19.58 -14.41
CA PRO A 173 -19.67 -18.97 -14.72
C PRO A 173 -19.33 -17.89 -13.69
N SER A 174 -18.05 -17.76 -13.37
CA SER A 174 -17.54 -16.66 -12.55
C SER A 174 -16.52 -15.83 -13.32
N THR A 175 -16.50 -14.54 -13.02
CA THR A 175 -15.66 -13.56 -13.70
C THR A 175 -14.90 -12.72 -12.69
N ALA A 176 -13.61 -12.55 -12.94
CA ALA A 176 -12.74 -11.76 -12.06
C ALA A 176 -11.78 -10.87 -12.86
N PHE A 177 -11.39 -9.79 -12.21
CA PHE A 177 -10.35 -8.87 -12.62
C PHE A 177 -9.09 -9.14 -11.81
N GLU A 178 -7.95 -9.24 -12.47
CA GLU A 178 -6.65 -9.31 -11.83
C GLU A 178 -5.72 -8.22 -12.33
N LEU A 179 -5.10 -7.47 -11.42
CA LEU A 179 -4.00 -6.56 -11.73
C LEU A 179 -2.75 -6.99 -10.98
N ARG A 180 -1.62 -6.99 -11.68
CA ARG A 180 -0.28 -7.01 -11.07
C ARG A 180 0.46 -5.77 -11.53
N GLY A 181 0.90 -4.95 -10.60
CA GLY A 181 1.52 -3.66 -10.88
C GLY A 181 2.78 -3.46 -10.06
N SER A 182 3.65 -2.58 -10.54
CA SER A 182 4.79 -2.10 -9.77
C SER A 182 5.27 -0.75 -10.28
N TRP A 183 5.89 0.02 -9.40
CA TRP A 183 6.50 1.31 -9.71
C TRP A 183 7.59 1.62 -8.68
N CYS A 184 8.42 2.62 -8.97
CA CYS A 184 9.42 3.15 -8.04
C CYS A 184 8.91 4.50 -7.50
N PRO A 185 8.88 4.71 -6.18
CA PRO A 185 8.67 6.04 -5.62
C PRO A 185 9.91 6.92 -5.87
N ASP A 186 9.79 8.02 -6.60
CA ASP A 186 10.92 8.85 -7.09
C ASP A 186 10.77 10.36 -6.79
N GLY A 187 9.82 10.77 -5.94
CA GLY A 187 9.56 12.19 -5.60
C GLY A 187 10.54 12.80 -4.59
N GLU A 188 10.56 14.15 -4.51
CA GLU A 188 11.41 14.88 -3.55
C GLU A 188 11.02 14.59 -2.09
N GLN A 189 9.74 14.34 -1.84
CA GLN A 189 9.17 13.94 -0.54
C GLN A 189 8.88 12.44 -0.53
N LEU A 190 9.95 11.62 -0.50
CA LEU A 190 9.84 10.16 -0.62
C LEU A 190 8.86 9.51 0.37
N ASP A 191 8.82 9.98 1.62
CA ASP A 191 7.89 9.46 2.63
C ASP A 191 6.42 9.72 2.24
N ASP A 192 6.12 10.89 1.64
CA ASP A 192 4.77 11.23 1.17
C ASP A 192 4.39 10.35 -0.05
N GLU A 193 5.33 10.09 -0.96
CA GLU A 193 5.12 9.20 -2.11
C GLU A 193 4.89 7.74 -1.67
N ILE A 194 5.66 7.28 -0.69
CA ILE A 194 5.52 5.92 -0.13
C ILE A 194 4.20 5.80 0.63
N GLY A 195 3.84 6.76 1.48
CA GLY A 195 2.52 6.78 2.13
C GLY A 195 1.38 6.86 1.09
N GLY A 196 1.57 7.65 0.04
CA GLY A 196 0.69 7.77 -1.13
C GLY A 196 0.36 6.44 -1.79
N ALA A 197 1.30 5.49 -1.79
CA ALA A 197 1.11 4.16 -2.36
C ALA A 197 -0.06 3.38 -1.71
N ILE A 198 -0.28 3.55 -0.39
CA ILE A 198 -1.41 2.90 0.30
C ILE A 198 -2.74 3.44 -0.22
N PHE A 199 -2.86 4.76 -0.36
CA PHE A 199 -4.08 5.38 -0.87
C PHE A 199 -4.33 4.97 -2.32
N ALA A 200 -3.29 5.00 -3.17
CA ALA A 200 -3.41 4.59 -4.57
C ALA A 200 -3.85 3.12 -4.70
N TRP A 201 -3.26 2.24 -3.88
CA TRP A 201 -3.60 0.82 -3.83
C TRP A 201 -5.03 0.57 -3.34
N CYS A 202 -5.48 1.30 -2.32
CA CYS A 202 -6.85 1.21 -1.80
C CYS A 202 -7.89 1.71 -2.80
N ASP A 203 -7.59 2.80 -3.52
CA ASP A 203 -8.46 3.35 -4.57
C ASP A 203 -8.57 2.37 -5.75
N LEU A 204 -7.45 1.77 -6.16
CA LEU A 204 -7.44 0.71 -7.16
C LEU A 204 -8.31 -0.48 -6.74
N LEU A 205 -8.14 -0.98 -5.51
CA LEU A 205 -8.95 -2.09 -5.00
C LEU A 205 -10.43 -1.71 -4.95
N ALA A 206 -10.78 -0.51 -4.48
CA ALA A 206 -12.17 -0.05 -4.47
C ALA A 206 -12.78 0.02 -5.87
N ALA A 207 -12.06 0.60 -6.83
CA ALA A 207 -12.53 0.69 -8.21
C ALA A 207 -12.79 -0.71 -8.79
N ALA A 208 -11.83 -1.64 -8.61
CA ALA A 208 -11.96 -3.01 -9.09
C ALA A 208 -13.09 -3.78 -8.40
N ALA A 209 -13.31 -3.55 -7.10
CA ALA A 209 -14.37 -4.17 -6.31
C ALA A 209 -15.74 -3.46 -6.43
N GLY A 210 -15.86 -2.42 -7.26
CA GLY A 210 -17.11 -1.67 -7.45
C GLY A 210 -17.58 -0.89 -6.21
N LEU A 211 -16.65 -0.51 -5.33
CA LEU A 211 -16.94 0.32 -4.15
C LEU A 211 -17.05 1.80 -4.53
N PRO A 212 -17.84 2.60 -3.79
CA PRO A 212 -17.99 4.02 -4.08
C PRO A 212 -16.66 4.77 -3.90
N ALA A 213 -16.36 5.68 -4.83
CA ALA A 213 -15.22 6.58 -4.70
C ALA A 213 -15.38 7.49 -3.49
N GLN A 214 -14.31 7.68 -2.72
CA GLN A 214 -14.32 8.63 -1.62
C GLN A 214 -14.29 10.08 -2.14
N PRO A 215 -15.05 11.02 -1.55
CA PRO A 215 -15.02 12.41 -1.96
C PRO A 215 -13.59 13.00 -1.84
N PRO A 216 -13.14 13.80 -2.82
CA PRO A 216 -11.88 14.53 -2.71
C PRO A 216 -11.96 15.48 -1.51
N GLY A 217 -11.08 15.30 -0.51
CA GLY A 217 -10.99 16.19 0.66
C GLY A 217 -11.23 15.55 2.02
N THR A 218 -11.51 14.25 2.12
CA THR A 218 -11.49 13.51 3.42
C THR A 218 -10.06 13.29 3.94
N ARG A 219 -9.07 14.04 3.45
CA ARG A 219 -7.75 14.15 4.07
C ARG A 219 -7.91 14.93 5.38
N MET A 220 -7.91 14.24 6.51
CA MET A 220 -7.60 14.91 7.77
C MET A 220 -6.20 15.49 7.63
N LEU A 221 -6.13 16.83 7.53
CA LEU A 221 -4.89 17.55 7.68
C LEU A 221 -4.36 17.21 9.08
N GLY A 222 -3.36 16.32 9.16
CA GLY A 222 -2.74 15.92 10.41
C GLY A 222 -2.48 17.17 11.24
N ARG A 223 -2.94 17.14 12.50
CA ARG A 223 -2.83 18.24 13.46
C ARG A 223 -1.37 18.61 13.64
N ARG A 224 -0.87 19.49 12.77
CA ARG A 224 0.48 20.06 12.85
C ARG A 224 0.56 20.70 14.23
N GLY A 225 1.46 20.17 15.06
CA GLY A 225 1.57 20.49 16.47
C GLY A 225 1.50 21.99 16.68
N GLN A 226 0.64 22.40 17.62
CA GLN A 226 0.71 23.72 18.22
C GLN A 226 2.06 23.84 18.91
N HIS A 227 3.09 24.23 18.15
CA HIS A 227 4.32 24.77 18.70
C HIS A 227 3.93 26.01 19.49
N GLY A 228 4.17 25.94 20.80
CA GLY A 228 3.74 26.94 21.77
C GLY A 228 4.19 28.34 21.40
N ALA A 229 3.22 29.19 21.05
CA ALA A 229 3.34 30.62 21.21
C ALA A 229 3.20 30.91 22.71
N GLY A 230 4.33 31.01 23.40
CA GLY A 230 4.39 31.55 24.76
C GLY A 230 3.83 32.97 24.75
N GLN A 231 2.59 33.14 25.21
CA GLN A 231 2.03 34.45 25.49
C GLN A 231 2.56 34.95 26.83
N HIS A 232 3.42 35.96 26.73
CA HIS A 232 3.58 37.01 27.72
C HIS A 232 2.21 37.61 28.11
N GLY A 233 1.99 37.87 29.40
CA GLY A 233 1.15 39.00 29.80
C GLY A 233 0.24 38.80 31.01
N ALA A 234 0.74 39.27 32.16
CA ALA A 234 0.02 40.09 33.14
C ALA A 234 -1.14 39.47 33.97
N GLY A 235 -0.82 39.27 35.25
CA GLY A 235 -1.41 40.09 36.31
C GLY A 235 -2.76 39.67 36.86
N GLN A 236 -2.77 39.03 38.03
CA GLN A 236 -3.92 39.13 38.95
C GLN A 236 -3.48 39.30 40.41
N HIS A 237 -4.04 40.35 40.97
CA HIS A 237 -4.22 40.73 42.37
C HIS A 237 -4.22 39.59 43.40
N GLY A 238 -3.42 39.78 44.45
CA GLY A 238 -3.55 39.07 45.73
C GLY A 238 -3.52 40.05 46.89
N ALA A 239 -4.68 40.60 47.25
CA ALA A 239 -4.88 41.30 48.52
C ALA A 239 -5.27 40.25 49.59
N GLY A 240 -4.58 40.23 50.74
CA GLY A 240 -4.95 39.28 51.80
C GLY A 240 -4.00 39.09 52.98
N GLN A 241 -3.62 40.18 53.66
CA GLN A 241 -3.70 40.31 55.13
C GLN A 241 -3.07 39.22 56.05
N ARG A 242 -1.88 39.47 56.61
CA ARG A 242 -1.44 39.11 58.00
C ARG A 242 -0.31 40.09 58.38
N GLY A 243 -0.42 41.01 59.33
CA GLY A 243 -0.71 40.81 60.75
C GLY A 243 0.60 40.96 61.55
N ARG A 244 0.96 42.19 61.96
CA ARG A 244 2.00 42.44 63.00
C ARG A 244 1.65 43.67 63.86
N ARG A 245 0.92 43.40 64.94
CA ARG A 245 1.13 43.96 66.29
C ARG A 245 2.30 43.16 66.89
N ARG A 246 3.23 43.64 67.73
CA ARG A 246 3.33 44.75 68.68
C ARG A 246 4.84 44.91 68.98
N GLN A 247 5.17 46.12 69.45
CA GLN A 247 6.10 46.51 70.52
C GLN A 247 7.46 45.82 70.64
#